data_AF-A0A2D9H3V4-F1
#
_entry.id   AF-A0A2D9H3V4-F1
#
_cell.length_a   1.000
_cell.length_b   1.000
_cell.length_c   1.000
_cell.angle_alpha   90.00
_cell.angle_beta   90.00
_cell.angle_gamma   90.00
#
_symmetry.space_group_name_H-M   'P 1'
#
loop_
_entity.id
_entity.type
_entity.pdbx_description
1 polymer ?
#
loop_
_entity_poly.entity_id
_entity_poly.type
_entity_poly.pdbx_seq_one_letter_code
_entity_poly.pdbx_strand_id
1 'polypeptide(L)'
;MLVATGFSYDRDVRRAQAESLVRLLPQVRDIRRLGSCALDLCLLGSGHLDGYVEEGVNLWDHAAAALVARAGGARWELLAGASGRDLLVAAPAASYDAFRDAVLGAGYARSGGPSPRGE
;
A
#
# COMPACT_ATOMS: atom_id res chain seq x y z
N MET A 1 -12.36 -5.10 -4.47
CA MET A 1 -11.37 -4.02 -4.56
C MET A 1 -10.35 -4.36 -5.64
N LEU A 2 -10.07 -3.45 -6.56
CA LEU A 2 -8.95 -3.48 -7.48
C LEU A 2 -7.75 -2.78 -6.83
N VAL A 3 -6.70 -3.51 -6.50
CA VAL A 3 -5.62 -3.00 -5.64
C VAL A 3 -4.31 -2.94 -6.42
N ALA A 4 -3.58 -1.84 -6.32
CA ALA A 4 -2.22 -1.74 -6.86
C ALA A 4 -1.16 -2.05 -5.79
N THR A 5 0.00 -2.56 -6.22
CA THR A 5 1.13 -2.85 -5.34
C THR A 5 2.45 -2.76 -6.10
N GLY A 6 3.55 -2.82 -5.36
CA GLY A 6 4.91 -2.98 -5.87
C GLY A 6 5.67 -4.08 -5.15
N PHE A 7 6.94 -4.26 -5.50
CA PHE A 7 7.84 -5.23 -4.88
C PHE A 7 9.24 -4.66 -4.93
N SER A 8 9.96 -4.90 -3.85
CA SER A 8 11.36 -4.58 -3.69
C SER A 8 12.25 -5.23 -4.76
N TYR A 9 13.36 -4.57 -5.09
CA TYR A 9 14.45 -5.15 -5.87
C TYR A 9 15.25 -6.18 -5.07
N ASP A 10 15.26 -6.05 -3.73
CA ASP A 10 15.80 -7.07 -2.83
C ASP A 10 14.97 -8.37 -2.93
N ARG A 11 15.66 -9.50 -3.15
CA ARG A 11 15.05 -10.80 -3.41
C ARG A 11 14.27 -11.33 -2.20
N ASP A 12 14.81 -11.19 -1.00
CA ASP A 12 14.22 -11.78 0.19
C ASP A 12 13.02 -10.97 0.64
N VAL A 13 13.09 -9.64 0.53
CA VAL A 13 11.93 -8.79 0.78
C VAL A 13 10.83 -9.02 -0.26
N ARG A 14 11.19 -9.16 -1.55
CA ARG A 14 10.20 -9.50 -2.58
C ARG A 14 9.51 -10.83 -2.31
N ARG A 15 10.22 -11.83 -1.76
CA ARG A 15 9.62 -13.12 -1.38
C ARG A 15 8.55 -12.90 -0.29
N ALA A 16 8.87 -12.19 0.78
CA ALA A 16 7.94 -11.90 1.86
C ALA A 16 6.71 -11.09 1.39
N GLN A 17 6.92 -10.12 0.49
CA GLN A 17 5.82 -9.37 -0.12
C GLN A 17 4.94 -10.26 -1.01
N ALA A 18 5.51 -11.21 -1.75
CA ALA A 18 4.74 -12.16 -2.55
C ALA A 18 3.90 -13.10 -1.68
N GLU A 19 4.43 -13.56 -0.54
CA GLU A 19 3.67 -14.37 0.42
C GLU A 19 2.49 -13.59 1.01
N SER A 20 2.69 -12.30 1.30
CA SER A 20 1.62 -11.41 1.77
C SER A 20 0.58 -11.17 0.68
N LEU A 21 1.02 -10.98 -0.57
CA LEU A 21 0.12 -10.87 -1.71
C LEU A 21 -0.77 -12.11 -1.88
N VAL A 22 -0.20 -13.31 -1.74
CA VAL A 22 -0.96 -14.57 -1.83
C VAL A 22 -2.08 -14.62 -0.79
N ARG A 23 -1.86 -14.07 0.41
CA ARG A 23 -2.89 -13.98 1.46
C ARG A 23 -3.91 -12.86 1.24
N LEU A 24 -3.53 -11.81 0.51
CA LEU A 24 -4.43 -10.71 0.15
C LEU A 24 -5.34 -11.06 -1.03
N LEU A 25 -4.84 -11.83 -2.01
CA LEU A 25 -5.55 -12.17 -3.25
C LEU A 25 -7.00 -12.66 -3.05
N PRO A 26 -7.32 -13.54 -2.07
CA PRO A 26 -8.70 -14.00 -1.86
C PRO A 26 -9.66 -12.92 -1.31
N GLN A 27 -9.12 -11.81 -0.78
CA GLN A 27 -9.90 -10.74 -0.13
C GLN A 27 -10.17 -9.57 -1.08
N VAL A 28 -9.51 -9.56 -2.25
CA VAL A 28 -9.62 -8.50 -3.25
C VAL A 28 -10.11 -9.09 -4.57
N ARG A 29 -10.55 -8.22 -5.49
CA ARG A 29 -11.04 -8.68 -6.79
C ARG A 29 -9.88 -9.03 -7.72
N ASP A 30 -8.86 -8.18 -7.73
CA ASP A 30 -7.73 -8.28 -8.66
C ASP A 30 -6.59 -7.35 -8.21
N ILE A 31 -5.40 -7.57 -8.77
CA ILE A 31 -4.17 -6.83 -8.46
C ILE A 31 -3.63 -6.13 -9.72
N ARG A 32 -3.16 -4.90 -9.56
CA ARG A 32 -2.42 -4.14 -10.56
C ARG A 32 -0.98 -3.93 -10.10
N ARG A 33 -0.08 -3.91 -11.08
CA ARG A 33 1.36 -3.86 -10.85
C ARG A 33 2.03 -3.00 -11.92
N LEU A 34 1.78 -1.70 -11.86
CA LEU A 34 2.25 -0.75 -12.88
C LEU A 34 3.73 -0.39 -12.71
N GLY A 35 4.28 -0.54 -11.49
CA GLY A 35 5.69 -0.29 -11.22
C GLY A 35 6.01 1.19 -10.97
N SER A 36 5.01 2.00 -10.60
CA SER A 36 5.20 3.40 -10.23
C SER A 36 4.21 3.78 -9.12
N CYS A 37 4.73 3.92 -7.89
CA CYS A 37 3.97 4.38 -6.73
C CYS A 37 3.20 5.68 -7.03
N ALA A 38 3.87 6.66 -7.63
CA ALA A 38 3.26 7.94 -7.98
C ALA A 38 2.07 7.78 -8.93
N LEU A 39 2.19 6.97 -9.98
CA LEU A 39 1.08 6.73 -10.91
C LEU A 39 -0.06 5.95 -10.25
N ASP A 40 0.26 4.93 -9.45
CA ASP A 40 -0.73 4.14 -8.72
C ASP A 40 -1.55 5.01 -7.76
N LEU A 41 -0.92 5.94 -7.03
CA LEU A 41 -1.63 6.89 -6.15
C LEU A 41 -2.48 7.91 -6.92
N CYS A 42 -2.02 8.37 -8.09
CA CYS A 42 -2.84 9.23 -8.96
C CYS A 42 -4.06 8.48 -9.54
N LEU A 43 -3.90 7.20 -9.87
CA LEU A 43 -5.00 6.34 -10.32
C LEU A 43 -6.00 6.07 -9.19
N LEU A 44 -5.51 5.90 -7.96
CA LEU A 44 -6.35 5.85 -6.76
C LEU A 44 -7.15 7.14 -6.58
N GLY A 45 -6.48 8.30 -6.63
CA GLY A 45 -7.14 9.61 -6.50
C GLY A 45 -8.16 9.93 -7.59
N SER A 46 -8.03 9.31 -8.76
CA SER A 46 -8.98 9.45 -9.87
C SER A 46 -10.05 8.35 -9.93
N GLY A 47 -10.07 7.43 -8.95
CA GLY A 47 -11.08 6.37 -8.85
C GLY A 47 -10.88 5.16 -9.77
N HIS A 48 -9.69 5.00 -10.35
CA HIS A 48 -9.35 3.83 -11.18
C HIS A 48 -8.88 2.63 -10.35
N LEU A 49 -8.51 2.86 -9.08
CA LEU A 49 -8.10 1.83 -8.12
C LEU A 49 -8.89 2.00 -6.82
N ASP A 50 -9.12 0.89 -6.13
CA ASP A 50 -9.79 0.86 -4.83
C ASP A 50 -8.81 0.82 -3.66
N GLY A 51 -7.52 0.62 -3.92
CA GLY A 51 -6.48 0.61 -2.90
C GLY A 51 -5.08 0.51 -3.48
N TYR A 52 -4.09 0.89 -2.67
CA TYR A 52 -2.68 0.78 -2.95
C TYR A 52 -1.94 0.32 -1.69
N VAL A 53 -1.06 -0.66 -1.84
CA VAL A 53 -0.21 -1.14 -0.74
C VAL A 53 1.20 -1.45 -1.26
N GLU A 54 2.21 -0.85 -0.67
CA GLU A 54 3.61 -1.14 -1.01
C GLU A 54 4.54 -0.85 0.15
N GLU A 55 5.51 -1.75 0.38
CA GLU A 55 6.55 -1.56 1.38
C GLU A 55 7.87 -1.18 0.73
N GLY A 56 8.53 -0.15 1.28
CA GLY A 56 9.85 0.31 0.86
C GLY A 56 9.84 1.38 -0.23
N VAL A 57 8.72 2.08 -0.41
CA VAL A 57 8.68 3.31 -1.22
C VAL A 57 9.32 4.46 -0.44
N ASN A 58 10.05 5.33 -1.13
CA ASN A 58 10.66 6.49 -0.52
C ASN A 58 9.70 7.67 -0.51
N LEU A 59 9.97 8.66 0.34
CA LEU A 59 9.17 9.88 0.43
C LEU A 59 8.98 10.54 -0.95
N TRP A 60 10.03 10.62 -1.78
CA TRP A 60 9.93 11.22 -3.11
C TRP A 60 9.07 10.42 -4.10
N ASP A 61 8.86 9.12 -3.85
CA ASP A 61 8.04 8.28 -4.72
C ASP A 61 6.53 8.55 -4.52
N HIS A 62 6.14 9.00 -3.32
CA HIS A 62 4.72 9.18 -2.97
C HIS A 62 4.33 10.59 -2.54
N ALA A 63 5.24 11.47 -2.11
CA ALA A 63 4.87 12.75 -1.48
C ALA A 63 3.90 13.60 -2.33
N ALA A 64 4.22 13.80 -3.61
CA ALA A 64 3.36 14.57 -4.52
C ALA A 64 2.04 13.84 -4.82
N ALA A 65 2.12 12.53 -5.10
CA ALA A 65 0.95 11.75 -5.49
C ALA A 65 0.00 11.46 -4.30
N ALA A 66 0.50 11.43 -3.07
CA ALA A 66 -0.31 11.31 -1.85
C ALA A 66 -1.19 12.54 -1.65
N LEU A 67 -0.73 13.74 -2.05
CA LEU A 67 -1.58 14.95 -2.08
C LEU A 67 -2.71 14.80 -3.11
N VAL A 68 -2.41 14.28 -4.30
CA VAL A 68 -3.41 14.00 -5.36
C VAL A 68 -4.43 12.96 -4.88
N ALA A 69 -3.97 11.85 -4.32
CA ALA A 69 -4.83 10.80 -3.77
C ALA A 69 -5.75 11.37 -2.69
N ARG A 70 -5.22 12.18 -1.77
CA ARG A 70 -6.00 12.83 -0.71
C ARG A 70 -7.04 13.81 -1.28
N ALA A 71 -6.69 14.59 -2.30
CA ALA A 71 -7.63 15.48 -2.98
C ALA A 71 -8.78 14.69 -3.65
N GLY A 72 -8.51 13.47 -4.10
CA GLY A 72 -9.50 12.50 -4.59
C GLY A 72 -10.30 11.78 -3.50
N GLY A 73 -10.12 12.13 -2.22
CA GLY A 73 -10.84 11.52 -1.10
C GLY A 73 -10.21 10.25 -0.52
N ALA A 74 -8.95 9.95 -0.87
CA ALA A 74 -8.22 8.85 -0.25
C ALA A 74 -7.70 9.21 1.15
N ARG A 75 -7.68 8.20 2.03
CA ARG A 75 -6.88 8.17 3.26
C ARG A 75 -5.62 7.36 2.99
N TRP A 76 -4.53 7.71 3.65
CA TRP A 76 -3.29 6.95 3.59
C TRP A 76 -2.55 7.01 4.93
N GLU A 77 -1.71 6.00 5.19
CA GLU A 77 -0.81 5.96 6.34
C GLU A 77 0.49 5.25 5.99
N LEU A 78 1.53 5.52 6.78
CA LEU A 78 2.78 4.75 6.79
C LEU A 78 2.80 3.86 8.04
N LEU A 79 2.88 2.55 7.82
CA LEU A 79 3.01 1.54 8.87
C LEU A 79 4.42 0.96 8.89
N ALA A 80 4.77 0.26 9.97
CA ALA A 80 5.97 -0.57 9.98
C ALA A 80 5.70 -1.84 9.15
N GLY A 81 6.35 -1.95 7.99
CA GLY A 81 6.24 -3.10 7.11
C GLY A 81 6.96 -4.33 7.65
N ALA A 82 6.60 -5.49 7.11
CA ALA A 82 7.13 -6.79 7.54
C ALA A 82 8.64 -6.93 7.31
N SER A 83 9.19 -6.25 6.30
CA SER A 83 10.64 -6.16 6.07
C SER A 83 11.35 -5.09 6.91
N GLY A 84 10.60 -4.36 7.75
CA GLY A 84 11.11 -3.27 8.59
C GLY A 84 11.26 -1.94 7.86
N ARG A 85 10.69 -1.81 6.65
CA ARG A 85 10.61 -0.55 5.91
C ARG A 85 9.22 0.06 6.06
N ASP A 86 9.06 1.30 5.62
CA ASP A 86 7.74 1.94 5.63
C ASP A 86 6.81 1.25 4.64
N LEU A 87 5.63 0.86 5.14
CA LEU A 87 4.52 0.29 4.39
C LEU A 87 3.50 1.40 4.14
N LEU A 88 3.40 1.84 2.89
CA LEU A 88 2.36 2.77 2.48
C LEU A 88 1.08 2.01 2.19
N VAL A 89 0.01 2.36 2.90
CA VAL A 89 -1.36 1.86 2.68
C VAL A 89 -2.23 3.04 2.32
N ALA A 90 -2.94 2.96 1.20
CA ALA A 90 -3.86 4.00 0.76
C ALA A 90 -5.14 3.41 0.15
N ALA A 91 -6.29 4.04 0.41
CA ALA A 91 -7.59 3.65 -0.15
C ALA A 91 -8.59 4.80 -0.02
N PRO A 92 -9.73 4.79 -0.75
CA PRO A 92 -10.82 5.76 -0.53
C PRO A 92 -11.27 5.75 0.93
N ALA A 93 -11.61 6.92 1.49
CA ALA A 93 -11.88 7.05 2.91
C ALA A 93 -13.00 6.11 3.43
N ALA A 94 -13.98 5.81 2.58
CA ALA A 94 -15.11 4.93 2.88
C ALA A 94 -14.74 3.45 3.02
N SER A 95 -13.69 2.99 2.33
CA SER A 95 -13.23 1.59 2.34
C SER A 95 -11.87 1.41 3.03
N TYR A 96 -11.30 2.48 3.56
CA TYR A 96 -9.95 2.50 4.11
C TYR A 96 -9.74 1.49 5.23
N ASP A 97 -10.59 1.50 6.26
CA ASP A 97 -10.38 0.65 7.43
C ASP A 97 -10.50 -0.84 7.08
N ALA A 98 -11.46 -1.21 6.22
CA ALA A 98 -11.59 -2.58 5.71
C ALA A 98 -10.37 -3.01 4.88
N PHE A 99 -9.83 -2.11 4.05
CA PHE A 99 -8.62 -2.40 3.27
C PHE A 99 -7.38 -2.53 4.16
N ARG A 100 -7.21 -1.63 5.13
CA ARG A 100 -6.13 -1.69 6.11
C ARG A 100 -6.17 -3.03 6.86
N ASP A 101 -7.33 -3.44 7.35
CA ASP A 101 -7.47 -4.68 8.10
C ASP A 101 -7.14 -5.91 7.23
N ALA A 102 -7.53 -5.90 5.94
CA ALA A 102 -7.13 -6.95 4.98
C ALA A 102 -5.61 -6.97 4.74
N VAL A 103 -4.97 -5.80 4.62
CA VAL A 103 -3.51 -5.67 4.46
C VAL A 103 -2.76 -6.17 5.69
N LEU A 104 -3.24 -5.82 6.89
CA LEU A 104 -2.68 -6.29 8.16
C LEU A 104 -2.85 -7.81 8.32
N GLY A 105 -4.05 -8.33 8.06
CA GLY A 105 -4.34 -9.77 8.09
C GLY A 105 -3.54 -10.57 7.05
N ALA A 106 -3.18 -9.94 5.93
CA ALA A 106 -2.30 -10.53 4.93
C ALA A 106 -0.81 -10.51 5.33
N GLY A 107 -0.44 -9.87 6.44
CA GLY A 107 0.91 -9.89 6.98
C GLY A 107 1.90 -8.92 6.32
N TYR A 108 1.40 -7.84 5.72
CA TYR A 108 2.25 -6.77 5.19
C TYR A 108 2.92 -5.93 6.28
N ALA A 109 2.31 -5.82 7.45
CA ALA A 109 2.84 -5.07 8.57
C ALA A 109 3.54 -5.99 9.59
N ARG A 110 4.54 -5.44 10.28
CA ARG A 110 5.17 -6.10 11.42
C ARG A 110 4.18 -6.19 12.58
N SER A 111 4.14 -7.34 13.24
CA SER A 111 3.37 -7.52 14.48
C SER A 111 4.01 -6.71 15.62
N GLY A 112 3.64 -5.42 15.73
CA GLY A 112 3.96 -4.56 16.88
C GLY A 112 4.42 -3.14 16.52
N GLY A 113 3.50 -2.17 16.68
CA GLY A 113 3.79 -0.73 16.84
C GLY A 113 3.90 0.11 15.56
N PRO A 114 3.55 1.43 15.62
CA PRO A 114 3.58 2.32 14.47
C PRO A 114 5.01 2.59 13.96
N SER A 115 5.14 2.95 12.67
CA SER A 115 6.42 3.35 12.06
C SER A 115 7.00 4.59 12.78
N PRO A 116 8.32 4.65 13.06
CA PRO A 116 8.93 5.74 13.84
C PRO A 116 9.02 7.10 13.12
N ARG A 117 8.50 7.26 11.89
CA ARG A 117 8.65 8.51 11.13
C ARG A 117 7.36 8.90 10.41
N GLY A 118 6.58 9.76 11.06
CA GLY A 118 5.43 10.44 10.49
C GLY A 118 5.38 11.87 11.03
N GLU A 119 6.25 12.74 10.48
CA GLU A 119 6.13 14.20 10.50
C GLU A 119 6.07 14.70 9.07
#